data_AF-A0A956W0X7-F1
#
_entry.id   AF-A0A956W0X7-F1
#
_cell.length_a   1.000
_cell.length_b   1.000
_cell.length_c   1.000
_cell.angle_alpha   90.00
_cell.angle_beta   90.00
_cell.angle_gamma   90.00
#
_symmetry.space_group_name_H-M   'P 1'
#
loop_
_entity.id
_entity.type
_entity.pdbx_description
1 polymer ?
#
loop_
_entity_poly.entity_id
_entity_poly.type
_entity_poly.pdbx_seq_one_letter_code
_entity_poly.pdbx_strand_id
1 'polypeptide(L)'
;MREVAELNGDGIAAELRDAVHLLNTALGDPVAFKPVDWSLEAREKSDATLDKGIELAASLGAAMKYPTVTRLLSPNQVLRDRLGLSVIHRPCRTYPGVSSNYTGEL
;
A
#
# COMPACT_ATOMS: atom_id res chain seq x y z
N MET A 1 4.44 15.11 13.13
CA MET A 1 4.78 13.87 12.41
C MET A 1 3.53 13.02 12.31
N ARG A 2 3.14 12.59 11.11
CA ARG A 2 1.91 11.81 10.90
C ARG A 2 2.22 10.32 11.02
N GLU A 3 1.51 9.60 11.88
CA GLU A 3 1.62 8.15 11.94
C GLU A 3 0.73 7.50 10.87
N VAL A 4 1.26 6.49 10.18
CA VAL A 4 0.59 5.77 9.09
C VAL A 4 0.84 4.27 9.24
N ALA A 5 -0.21 3.46 9.07
CA ALA A 5 -0.06 2.00 9.05
C ALA A 5 0.74 1.59 7.80
N GLU A 6 1.78 0.77 7.95
CA GLU A 6 2.60 0.33 6.83
C GLU A 6 2.41 -1.18 6.60
N LEU A 7 1.64 -1.52 5.57
CA LEU A 7 1.21 -2.88 5.28
C LEU A 7 2.18 -3.49 4.25
N ASN A 8 3.15 -4.26 4.75
CA ASN A 8 4.25 -4.84 3.98
C ASN A 8 3.82 -6.13 3.28
N GLY A 9 3.75 -6.10 1.96
CA GLY A 9 3.26 -7.23 1.18
C GLY A 9 4.36 -8.09 0.56
N ASP A 10 4.20 -8.42 -0.72
CA ASP A 10 4.91 -9.48 -1.42
C ASP A 10 5.66 -8.94 -2.66
N GLY A 11 6.55 -9.77 -3.22
CA GLY A 11 7.28 -9.46 -4.45
C GLY A 11 8.17 -8.24 -4.29
N ILE A 12 7.97 -7.21 -5.11
CA ILE A 12 8.75 -5.96 -5.08
C ILE A 12 8.40 -5.03 -3.89
N ALA A 13 7.58 -5.48 -2.94
CA ALA A 13 7.18 -4.65 -1.80
C ALA A 13 8.37 -4.09 -1.00
N ALA A 14 9.43 -4.88 -0.80
CA ALA A 14 10.60 -4.46 -0.04
C ALA A 14 11.38 -3.32 -0.72
N GLU A 15 11.68 -3.45 -2.02
CA GLU A 15 12.40 -2.40 -2.76
C GLU A 15 11.59 -1.09 -2.85
N LEU A 16 10.27 -1.20 -3.02
CA LEU A 16 9.38 -0.02 -3.03
C LEU A 16 9.34 0.65 -1.66
N ARG A 17 9.29 -0.14 -0.59
CA ARG A 17 9.35 0.38 0.78
C ARG A 17 10.63 1.14 1.02
N ASP A 18 11.76 0.55 0.68
CA ASP A 18 13.06 1.18 0.90
C ASP A 18 13.17 2.50 0.13
N ALA A 19 12.63 2.58 -1.09
CA ALA A 19 12.54 3.83 -1.85
C ALA A 19 11.63 4.89 -1.18
N VAL A 20 10.49 4.49 -0.62
CA VAL A 20 9.57 5.37 0.12
C VAL A 20 10.23 5.91 1.40
N HIS A 21 10.92 5.06 2.16
CA HIS A 21 11.61 5.47 3.39
C HIS A 21 12.79 6.40 3.09
N LEU A 22 13.53 6.16 2.01
CA LEU A 22 14.60 7.04 1.55
C LEU A 22 14.05 8.45 1.22
N LEU A 23 12.92 8.52 0.51
CA LEU A 23 12.25 9.78 0.21
C LEU A 23 11.75 10.49 1.48
N ASN A 24 11.14 9.74 2.42
CA ASN A 24 10.69 10.30 3.69
C ASN A 24 11.85 10.93 4.47
N THR A 25 12.98 10.22 4.55
CA THR A 25 14.23 10.71 5.19
C THR A 25 14.72 11.98 4.52
N ALA A 26 14.79 11.99 3.18
CA ALA A 26 15.23 13.17 2.42
C ALA A 26 14.30 14.39 2.60
N LEU A 27 13.04 14.17 2.96
CA LEU A 27 12.05 15.21 3.25
C LEU A 27 11.99 15.61 4.75
N GLY A 28 12.90 15.11 5.59
CA GLY A 28 12.95 15.43 7.02
C GLY A 28 11.96 14.65 7.88
N ASP A 29 11.67 13.41 7.50
CA ASP A 29 10.82 12.46 8.24
C ASP A 29 9.41 12.98 8.59
N PRO A 30 8.62 13.46 7.61
CA PRO A 30 7.27 13.96 7.88
C PRO A 30 6.31 12.86 8.37
N VAL A 31 6.57 11.60 8.02
CA VAL A 31 5.74 10.44 8.31
C VAL A 31 6.48 9.43 9.21
N ALA A 32 5.76 8.88 10.18
CA ALA A 32 6.19 7.73 10.99
C ALA A 32 5.40 6.49 10.58
N PHE A 33 6.10 5.48 10.06
CA PHE A 33 5.48 4.23 9.61
C PHE A 33 5.33 3.22 10.75
N LYS A 34 4.15 2.59 10.86
CA LYS A 34 3.87 1.51 11.81
C LYS A 34 3.76 0.18 11.04
N PRO A 35 4.85 -0.61 10.96
CA PRO A 35 4.90 -1.76 10.08
C PRO A 35 4.03 -2.92 10.58
N VAL A 36 3.34 -3.55 9.64
CA VAL A 36 2.65 -4.83 9.79
C VAL A 36 3.10 -5.73 8.65
N ASP A 37 3.58 -6.93 8.98
CA ASP A 37 3.82 -7.96 7.98
C ASP A 37 2.48 -8.45 7.42
N TRP A 38 2.27 -8.22 6.13
CA TRP A 38 1.08 -8.51 5.36
C TRP A 38 1.38 -9.44 4.17
N SER A 39 2.55 -10.09 4.20
CA SER A 39 2.95 -11.10 3.23
C SER A 39 1.94 -12.24 3.17
N LEU A 40 1.93 -12.96 2.04
CA LEU A 40 1.12 -14.16 1.89
C LEU A 40 1.47 -15.19 2.98
N GLU A 41 2.77 -15.36 3.26
CA GLU A 41 3.24 -16.29 4.30
C GLU A 41 2.66 -15.93 5.68
N ALA A 42 2.70 -14.65 6.08
CA ALA A 42 2.14 -14.21 7.36
C ALA A 42 0.62 -14.36 7.42
N ARG A 43 -0.09 -14.11 6.31
CA ARG A 43 -1.55 -14.28 6.23
C ARG A 43 -1.97 -15.74 6.23
N GLU A 44 -1.17 -16.65 5.69
CA GLU A 44 -1.44 -18.09 5.72
C GLU A 44 -1.18 -18.73 7.08
N LYS A 45 -0.26 -18.15 7.86
CA LYS A 45 -0.02 -18.55 9.24
C LYS A 45 -1.13 -18.11 10.19
N SER A 46 -1.81 -16.99 9.90
CA SER A 46 -2.88 -16.48 10.75
C SER A 46 -3.81 -15.52 10.00
N ASP A 47 -5.11 -15.81 10.09
CA ASP A 47 -6.15 -14.91 9.57
C ASP A 47 -6.15 -13.54 10.30
N ALA A 48 -5.69 -13.50 11.56
CA ALA A 48 -5.60 -12.28 12.36
C ALA A 48 -4.60 -11.25 11.79
N THR A 49 -3.69 -11.67 10.91
CA THR A 49 -2.73 -10.77 10.24
C THR A 49 -3.47 -9.71 9.41
N LEU A 50 -4.53 -10.09 8.70
CA LEU A 50 -5.35 -9.14 7.94
C LEU A 50 -6.07 -8.16 8.87
N ASP A 51 -6.73 -8.66 9.91
CA ASP A 51 -7.46 -7.82 10.87
C ASP A 51 -6.55 -6.80 11.54
N LYS A 52 -5.37 -7.23 12.01
CA LYS A 52 -4.37 -6.34 12.63
C LYS A 52 -4.00 -5.15 11.74
N GLY A 53 -3.79 -5.39 10.44
CA GLY A 53 -3.47 -4.32 9.50
C GLY A 53 -4.64 -3.37 9.25
N ILE A 54 -5.85 -3.91 9.15
CA ILE A 54 -7.08 -3.14 8.93
C ILE A 54 -7.41 -2.27 10.17
N GLU A 55 -7.32 -2.84 11.36
CA GLU A 55 -7.57 -2.13 12.62
C GLU A 55 -6.54 -1.02 12.86
N LEU A 56 -5.27 -1.28 12.56
CA LEU A 56 -4.23 -0.25 12.62
C LEU A 56 -4.48 0.87 11.60
N ALA A 57 -4.85 0.53 10.37
CA ALA A 57 -5.21 1.51 9.35
C ALA A 57 -6.43 2.35 9.77
N ALA A 58 -7.44 1.72 10.36
CA ALA A 58 -8.65 2.39 10.85
C ALA A 58 -8.33 3.36 12.01
N SER A 59 -7.56 2.89 13.00
CA SER A 59 -7.19 3.70 14.18
C SER A 59 -6.30 4.89 13.82
N LEU A 60 -5.37 4.72 12.88
CA LEU A 60 -4.52 5.81 12.41
C LEU A 60 -5.23 6.67 11.36
N GLY A 61 -6.23 6.17 10.65
CA GLY A 61 -6.95 6.88 9.59
C GLY A 61 -6.18 7.02 8.27
N ALA A 62 -5.04 6.33 8.12
CA ALA A 62 -4.27 6.27 6.89
C ALA A 62 -3.37 5.02 6.86
N ALA A 63 -3.14 4.48 5.66
CA ALA A 63 -2.23 3.37 5.44
C ALA A 63 -1.41 3.54 4.15
N MET A 64 -0.14 3.16 4.22
CA MET A 64 0.71 2.86 3.07
C MET A 64 0.68 1.35 2.86
N LYS A 65 0.16 0.90 1.72
CA LYS A 65 -0.03 -0.53 1.43
C LYS A 65 0.78 -0.91 0.20
N TYR A 66 1.72 -1.84 0.36
CA TYR A 66 2.55 -2.33 -0.75
C TYR A 66 1.84 -3.45 -1.54
N PRO A 67 2.34 -3.84 -2.73
CA PRO A 67 1.76 -4.93 -3.52
C PRO A 67 1.64 -6.22 -2.69
N THR A 68 0.57 -6.98 -2.90
CA THR A 68 0.30 -8.25 -2.17
C THR A 68 -0.22 -9.30 -3.13
N VAL A 69 0.19 -10.55 -2.95
CA VAL A 69 -0.36 -11.69 -3.71
C VAL A 69 -1.78 -11.98 -3.25
N THR A 70 -2.69 -12.15 -4.21
CA THR A 70 -4.02 -12.71 -3.97
C THR A 70 -3.96 -14.21 -4.29
N ARG A 71 -4.18 -15.06 -3.27
CA ARG A 71 -4.28 -16.52 -3.47
C ARG A 71 -5.74 -16.97 -3.39
N LEU A 72 -6.28 -17.03 -2.17
CA LEU A 72 -7.69 -17.40 -1.92
C LEU A 72 -8.58 -16.18 -1.68
N LEU A 73 -8.04 -15.20 -0.96
CA LEU A 73 -8.72 -13.97 -0.58
C LEU A 73 -7.87 -12.78 -1.02
N SER A 74 -8.50 -11.76 -1.60
CA SER A 74 -7.79 -10.53 -2.00
C SER A 74 -7.68 -9.58 -0.83
N PRO A 75 -6.46 -9.28 -0.31
CA PRO A 75 -6.29 -8.29 0.76
C PRO A 75 -6.78 -6.90 0.33
N ASN A 76 -6.67 -6.58 -0.96
CA ASN A 76 -7.12 -5.30 -1.51
C ASN A 76 -8.64 -5.12 -1.42
N GLN A 77 -9.40 -6.18 -1.72
CA GLN A 77 -10.85 -6.14 -1.65
C GLN A 77 -11.30 -6.04 -0.19
N VAL A 78 -10.80 -6.94 0.67
CA VAL A 78 -11.14 -6.98 2.10
C VAL A 78 -10.85 -5.64 2.78
N LEU A 79 -9.69 -5.04 2.51
CA LEU A 79 -9.33 -3.73 3.06
C LEU A 79 -10.34 -2.65 2.67
N ARG A 80 -10.74 -2.60 1.39
CA ARG A 80 -11.70 -1.60 0.90
C ARG A 80 -13.07 -1.81 1.52
N ASP A 81 -13.55 -3.04 1.56
CA ASP A 81 -14.87 -3.38 2.08
C ASP A 81 -14.94 -3.07 3.59
N ARG A 82 -13.91 -3.47 4.35
CA ARG A 82 -13.85 -3.28 5.81
C ARG A 82 -13.67 -1.81 6.23
N LEU A 83 -13.00 -0.99 5.41
CA LEU A 83 -12.78 0.43 5.70
C LEU A 83 -13.74 1.37 4.94
N GLY A 84 -14.70 0.84 4.18
CA GLY A 84 -15.65 1.65 3.41
C GLY A 84 -15.00 2.51 2.33
N LEU A 85 -13.88 2.06 1.73
CA LEU A 85 -13.13 2.81 0.71
C LEU A 85 -13.80 2.68 -0.68
N SER A 86 -14.98 3.30 -0.81
CA SER A 86 -15.84 3.22 -2.00
C SER A 86 -15.31 4.01 -3.20
N VAL A 87 -14.52 5.06 -2.97
CA VAL A 87 -13.95 5.90 -4.03
C VAL A 87 -12.49 5.51 -4.26
N ILE A 88 -12.20 5.04 -5.48
CA ILE A 88 -10.85 4.72 -5.92
C ILE A 88 -10.35 5.84 -6.83
N HIS A 89 -9.63 6.79 -6.26
CA HIS A 89 -9.02 7.87 -7.03
C HIS A 89 -7.71 7.39 -7.68
N ARG A 90 -7.64 7.44 -9.02
CA ARG A 90 -6.46 7.04 -9.82
C ARG A 90 -6.12 8.11 -10.85
N PRO A 91 -5.36 9.15 -10.47
CA PRO A 91 -4.86 10.11 -11.44
C PRO A 91 -4.08 9.41 -12.56
N CYS A 92 -4.40 9.73 -13.81
CA CYS A 92 -3.66 9.30 -14.98
C CYS A 92 -3.06 10.54 -15.63
N ARG A 93 -1.73 10.58 -15.73
CA ARG A 93 -0.98 11.74 -16.24
C ARG A 93 0.25 11.28 -17.00
N THR A 94 0.52 11.94 -18.13
CA THR A 94 1.79 11.81 -18.86
C THR A 94 2.88 12.61 -18.16
N TYR A 95 4.06 12.01 -18.01
CA TYR A 95 5.26 12.66 -17.47
C TYR A 95 6.27 12.93 -18.59
N PRO A 96 6.90 14.12 -18.65
CA PRO A 96 7.97 14.39 -19.61
C PRO A 96 9.06 13.32 -19.53
N GLY A 97 9.46 12.75 -20.67
CA GLY A 97 10.48 11.70 -20.75
C GLY A 97 9.98 10.27 -20.55
N VAL A 98 8.71 10.06 -20.18
CA VAL A 98 8.09 8.71 -20.14
C VAL A 98 7.40 8.46 -21.47
N SER A 99 7.79 7.39 -22.17
CA SER A 99 7.16 7.01 -23.43
C SER A 99 5.70 6.59 -23.20
N SER A 100 4.83 6.95 -24.14
CA SER A 100 3.43 6.51 -24.16
C SER A 100 3.14 5.74 -25.45
N ASN A 101 2.39 4.64 -25.33
CA ASN A 101 1.87 3.92 -26.50
C ASN A 101 0.69 4.65 -27.17
N TYR A 102 0.21 5.75 -26.58
CA TYR A 102 -0.82 6.59 -27.18
C TYR A 102 -0.21 7.42 -28.32
N THR A 103 -0.63 7.14 -29.55
CA THR A 103 -0.14 7.81 -30.76
C THR A 103 -0.93 9.07 -31.11
N GLY A 104 -2.03 9.36 -30.41
CA GLY A 104 -2.87 10.53 -30.70
C GLY A 104 -3.85 10.34 -31.87
N GLU A 105 -3.88 9.18 -32.51
CA GLU A 105 -4.88 8.83 -33.53
C GLU A 105 -6.08 8.16 -32.86
N LEU A 106 -7.29 8.70 -33.12
CA LEU A 106 -8.58 8.13 -32.73
C LEU A 106 -9.18 7.37 -33.92
#